data_AF-Q9HNS0-F1
#
_entry.id   AF-Q9HNS0-F1
#
_cell.length_a   1.000
_cell.length_b   1.000
_cell.length_c   1.000
_cell.angle_alpha   90.00
_cell.angle_beta   90.00
_cell.angle_gamma   90.00
#
_symmetry.space_group_name_H-M   'P 1'
#
loop_
_entity.id
_entity.type
_entity.pdbx_description
1 polymer ?
#
loop_
_entity_poly.entity_id
_entity_poly.type
_entity_poly.pdbx_seq_one_letter_code
_entity_poly.pdbx_strand_id
1 'polypeptide(L)'
;MRAATSVTAVVLMVAVVVVLAGTVAVFTLGSTDTISSPAPLIGQTSGELVRDTAGGGDQIVRLTHIAGDDVAVSDLDVVVDATAACGKRARIVDLPTSTLGPSTYDGDKLFDFYSPDGGAFDANTDGVWRPGETATFRIANRDCSLDSGDTITVRVVHTPSETVVIEDTLTAS
;
A
#
# COMPACT_ATOMS: atom_id res chain seq x y z
N MET A 1 10.74 -65.50 -29.41
CA MET A 1 10.40 -64.21 -28.78
C MET A 1 9.24 -63.61 -29.56
N ARG A 2 8.02 -63.62 -29.00
CA ARG A 2 6.84 -63.04 -29.66
C ARG A 2 6.86 -61.53 -29.47
N ALA A 3 6.89 -60.80 -30.58
CA ALA A 3 6.72 -59.36 -30.64
C ALA A 3 5.30 -59.00 -30.14
N ALA A 4 5.19 -58.73 -28.84
CA ALA A 4 4.01 -58.13 -28.23
C ALA A 4 4.24 -56.62 -28.00
N THR A 5 5.06 -55.99 -28.84
CA THR A 5 5.64 -54.66 -28.58
C THR A 5 4.93 -53.50 -29.27
N SER A 6 3.98 -53.74 -30.18
CA SER A 6 3.34 -52.64 -30.93
C SER A 6 2.13 -52.05 -30.21
N VAL A 7 1.18 -52.87 -29.75
CA VAL A 7 -0.09 -52.36 -29.19
C VAL A 7 0.03 -51.91 -27.74
N THR A 8 0.73 -52.68 -26.90
CA THR A 8 0.94 -52.35 -25.49
C THR A 8 1.78 -51.10 -25.29
N ALA A 9 2.79 -50.88 -26.14
CA ALA A 9 3.61 -49.66 -26.12
C ALA A 9 2.79 -48.43 -26.52
N VAL A 10 1.91 -48.55 -27.51
CA VAL A 10 1.01 -47.46 -27.92
C VAL A 10 0.02 -47.12 -26.81
N VAL A 11 -0.61 -48.12 -26.19
CA VAL A 11 -1.55 -47.89 -25.07
C VAL A 11 -0.84 -47.23 -23.88
N LEU A 12 0.38 -47.66 -23.56
CA LEU A 12 1.19 -47.06 -22.50
C LEU A 12 1.54 -45.61 -22.82
N MET A 13 1.97 -45.32 -24.05
CA MET A 13 2.30 -43.96 -24.49
C MET A 13 1.07 -43.04 -24.43
N VAL A 14 -0.09 -43.51 -24.91
CA VAL A 14 -1.35 -42.74 -24.84
C VAL A 14 -1.74 -42.48 -23.39
N ALA A 15 -1.65 -43.48 -22.51
CA ALA A 15 -1.97 -43.31 -21.10
C ALA A 15 -1.08 -42.24 -20.44
N VAL A 16 0.23 -42.26 -20.70
CA VAL A 16 1.17 -41.27 -20.18
C VAL A 16 0.87 -39.88 -20.73
N VAL A 17 0.58 -39.74 -22.02
CA VAL A 17 0.22 -38.46 -22.64
C VAL A 17 -1.09 -37.91 -22.07
N VAL A 18 -2.09 -38.76 -21.82
CA VAL A 18 -3.37 -38.33 -21.23
C VAL A 18 -3.18 -37.86 -19.79
N VAL A 19 -2.38 -38.57 -18.99
CA VAL A 19 -2.05 -38.14 -17.62
C VAL A 19 -1.28 -36.83 -17.62
N LEU A 20 -0.26 -36.68 -18.48
CA LEU A 20 0.51 -35.44 -18.63
C LEU A 20 -0.38 -34.27 -19.08
N ALA A 21 -1.22 -34.46 -20.11
CA ALA A 21 -2.14 -33.45 -20.60
C ALA A 21 -3.15 -33.02 -19.52
N GLY A 22 -3.67 -33.98 -18.75
CA GLY A 22 -4.52 -33.71 -17.60
C GLY A 22 -3.82 -32.88 -16.52
N THR A 23 -2.57 -33.21 -16.17
CA THR A 23 -1.80 -32.45 -15.17
C THR A 23 -1.46 -31.02 -15.63
N VAL A 24 -1.13 -30.82 -16.91
CA VAL A 24 -0.89 -29.48 -17.46
C VAL A 24 -2.17 -28.65 -17.43
N ALA A 25 -3.32 -29.23 -17.78
CA ALA A 25 -4.61 -28.53 -17.73
C ALA A 25 -4.98 -28.05 -16.31
N VAL A 26 -4.77 -28.90 -15.30
CA VAL A 26 -5.03 -28.55 -13.89
C VAL A 26 -4.07 -27.48 -13.39
N PHE A 27 -2.79 -27.54 -13.78
CA PHE A 27 -1.81 -26.52 -13.39
C PHE A 27 -2.11 -25.15 -14.02
N THR A 28 -2.59 -25.11 -15.27
CA THR A 28 -2.97 -23.85 -15.93
C THR A 28 -4.27 -23.25 -15.38
N LEU A 29 -5.23 -24.08 -14.96
CA LEU A 29 -6.49 -23.61 -14.36
C LEU A 29 -6.32 -23.20 -12.89
N GLY A 30 -5.35 -23.77 -12.17
CA GLY A 30 -5.02 -23.36 -10.80
C GLY A 30 -4.10 -22.13 -10.71
N SER A 31 -3.62 -21.60 -11.84
CA SER A 31 -2.72 -20.45 -11.89
C SER A 31 -3.44 -19.14 -12.28
N THR A 32 -4.76 -19.14 -12.42
CA THR A 32 -5.53 -17.95 -12.81
C THR A 32 -5.99 -17.09 -11.63
N ASP A 33 -5.67 -17.45 -10.39
CA ASP A 33 -6.13 -16.71 -9.20
C ASP A 33 -5.25 -15.49 -8.84
N THR A 34 -4.27 -15.13 -9.68
CA THR A 34 -3.55 -13.86 -9.56
C THR A 34 -4.05 -12.86 -10.61
N ILE A 35 -5.37 -12.68 -10.70
CA ILE A 35 -5.92 -11.49 -11.36
C ILE A 35 -5.65 -10.34 -10.39
N SER A 36 -4.54 -9.62 -10.58
CA SER A 36 -4.28 -8.37 -9.89
C SER A 36 -5.52 -7.48 -10.03
N SER A 37 -6.12 -7.09 -8.91
CA SER A 37 -7.21 -6.10 -8.95
C SER A 37 -6.67 -4.84 -9.61
N PRO A 38 -7.37 -4.24 -10.59
CA PRO A 38 -6.89 -3.01 -11.22
C PRO A 38 -6.67 -1.95 -10.14
N ALA A 39 -5.55 -1.24 -10.23
CA ALA A 39 -5.29 -0.11 -9.34
C ALA A 39 -6.34 0.99 -9.56
N PRO A 40 -6.81 1.66 -8.49
CA PRO A 40 -7.69 2.81 -8.63
C PRO A 40 -6.94 3.95 -9.33
N LEU A 41 -7.65 4.70 -10.18
CA LEU A 41 -7.09 5.88 -10.83
C LEU A 41 -7.27 7.09 -9.91
N ILE A 42 -6.20 7.49 -9.21
CA ILE A 42 -6.16 8.76 -8.47
C ILE A 42 -5.55 9.81 -9.40
N GLY A 43 -6.40 10.67 -9.96
CA GLY A 43 -6.03 11.61 -11.01
C GLY A 43 -5.26 12.83 -10.51
N GLN A 44 -5.51 13.27 -9.27
CA GLN A 44 -4.83 14.41 -8.65
C GLN A 44 -4.83 14.28 -7.12
N THR A 45 -3.70 14.65 -6.50
CA THR A 45 -3.57 14.81 -5.05
C THR A 45 -2.84 16.09 -4.71
N SER A 46 -3.02 16.54 -3.48
CA SER A 46 -2.14 17.54 -2.87
C SER A 46 -1.73 17.07 -1.48
N GLY A 47 -0.41 17.06 -1.25
CA GLY A 47 0.15 16.91 0.08
C GLY A 47 0.69 18.23 0.63
N GLU A 48 0.53 18.44 1.93
CA GLU A 48 1.20 19.53 2.65
C GLU A 48 1.62 19.10 4.06
N LEU A 49 2.62 19.82 4.57
CA LEU A 49 3.08 19.74 5.94
C LEU A 49 2.52 20.92 6.72
N VAL A 50 1.92 20.65 7.89
CA VAL A 50 1.27 21.65 8.73
C VAL A 50 1.79 21.56 10.16
N ARG A 51 1.89 22.72 10.82
CA ARG A 51 2.25 22.83 12.23
C ARG A 51 1.28 22.07 13.12
N ASP A 52 1.85 21.26 14.00
CA ASP A 52 1.09 20.52 15.02
C ASP A 52 0.55 21.45 16.13
N THR A 53 1.30 22.51 16.46
CA THR A 53 0.89 23.51 17.45
C THR A 53 1.33 24.90 17.00
N ALA A 54 0.66 25.95 17.49
CA ALA A 54 1.07 27.33 17.25
C ALA A 54 2.51 27.57 17.74
N GLY A 55 3.41 27.97 16.82
CA GLY A 55 4.84 28.15 17.10
C GLY A 55 5.67 26.87 17.11
N GLY A 56 5.07 25.71 16.85
CA GLY A 56 5.77 24.44 16.62
C GLY A 56 6.20 24.27 15.16
N GLY A 57 7.03 23.27 14.90
CA GLY A 57 7.41 22.87 13.54
C GLY A 57 6.28 22.14 12.80
N ASP A 58 6.43 22.03 11.49
CA ASP A 58 5.50 21.25 10.67
C ASP A 58 5.67 19.75 10.96
N GLN A 59 4.58 19.07 11.30
CA GLN A 59 4.60 17.67 11.74
C GLN A 59 3.37 16.90 11.30
N ILE A 60 2.29 17.59 10.94
CA ILE A 60 1.08 16.96 10.41
C ILE A 60 1.22 16.89 8.90
N VAL A 61 1.15 15.68 8.35
CA VAL A 61 0.99 15.46 6.92
C VAL A 61 -0.51 15.49 6.62
N ARG A 62 -0.91 16.31 5.65
CA ARG A 62 -2.26 16.33 5.09
C ARG A 62 -2.19 15.91 3.63
N LEU A 63 -2.90 14.86 3.28
CA LEU A 63 -3.07 14.40 1.90
C LEU A 63 -4.52 14.60 1.49
N THR A 64 -4.78 15.33 0.42
CA THR A 64 -6.13 15.52 -0.12
C THR A 64 -6.26 14.80 -1.44
N HIS A 65 -7.29 13.95 -1.55
CA HIS A 65 -7.67 13.33 -2.80
C HIS A 65 -8.46 14.36 -3.62
N ILE A 66 -7.93 14.82 -4.76
CA ILE A 66 -8.56 15.92 -5.50
C ILE A 66 -9.53 15.38 -6.55
N ALA A 67 -9.13 14.33 -7.29
CA ALA A 67 -9.94 13.74 -8.37
C ALA A 67 -9.55 12.29 -8.63
N GLY A 68 -10.48 11.48 -9.13
CA GLY A 68 -10.26 10.07 -9.42
C GLY A 68 -11.37 9.15 -8.89
N ASP A 69 -11.03 7.88 -8.75
CA ASP A 69 -11.90 6.84 -8.19
C ASP A 69 -11.97 6.92 -6.66
N ASP A 70 -13.08 6.48 -6.07
CA ASP A 70 -13.17 6.22 -4.64
C ASP A 70 -12.26 5.04 -4.26
N VAL A 71 -11.53 5.14 -3.15
CA VAL A 71 -10.59 4.10 -2.72
C VAL A 71 -10.92 3.57 -1.33
N ALA A 72 -10.99 2.25 -1.19
CA ALA A 72 -11.14 1.62 0.12
C ALA A 72 -9.85 1.84 0.94
N VAL A 73 -9.99 2.43 2.12
CA VAL A 73 -8.86 2.79 2.97
C VAL A 73 -8.13 1.55 3.49
N SER A 74 -8.84 0.42 3.62
CA SER A 74 -8.25 -0.88 3.97
C SER A 74 -7.30 -1.45 2.92
N ASP A 75 -7.39 -0.96 1.69
CA ASP A 75 -6.55 -1.39 0.58
C ASP A 75 -5.33 -0.47 0.43
N LEU A 76 -5.04 0.39 1.41
CA LEU A 76 -3.98 1.38 1.36
C LEU A 76 -2.94 1.18 2.46
N ASP A 77 -1.68 1.25 2.06
CA ASP A 77 -0.54 1.50 2.95
C ASP A 77 0.03 2.89 2.67
N VAL A 78 0.60 3.54 3.69
CA VAL A 78 1.27 4.84 3.53
C VAL A 78 2.74 4.70 3.89
N VAL A 79 3.62 4.87 2.91
CA VAL A 79 5.08 4.87 3.12
C VAL A 79 5.56 6.31 3.25
N VAL A 80 6.30 6.59 4.32
CA VAL A 80 6.95 7.88 4.55
C VAL A 80 8.45 7.68 4.58
N ASP A 81 9.13 8.33 3.66
CA ASP A 81 10.58 8.42 3.60
C ASP A 81 11.02 9.80 4.08
N ALA A 82 11.53 9.84 5.31
CA ALA A 82 12.10 11.02 5.94
C ALA A 82 13.63 10.90 6.05
N THR A 83 14.26 10.12 5.16
CA THR A 83 15.71 9.89 5.19
C THR A 83 16.49 11.20 5.05
N ALA A 84 16.00 12.13 4.22
CA ALA A 84 16.63 13.42 4.01
C ALA A 84 16.58 14.34 5.25
N ALA A 85 15.53 14.24 6.07
CA ALA A 85 15.35 15.05 7.27
C ALA A 85 16.03 14.42 8.50
N CYS A 86 15.76 13.13 8.77
CA CYS A 86 16.13 12.47 10.03
C CYS A 86 16.65 11.03 9.86
N GLY A 87 16.88 10.57 8.63
CA GLY A 87 17.45 9.25 8.35
C GLY A 87 16.49 8.07 8.58
N LYS A 88 15.17 8.32 8.61
CA LYS A 88 14.15 7.32 8.96
C LYS A 88 13.18 7.03 7.84
N ARG A 89 12.66 5.82 7.82
CA ARG A 89 11.58 5.39 6.92
C ARG A 89 10.61 4.45 7.63
N ALA A 90 9.32 4.70 7.45
CA ALA A 90 8.26 3.88 8.02
C ALA A 90 7.09 3.70 7.05
N ARG A 91 6.31 2.65 7.24
CA ARG A 91 5.09 2.36 6.48
C ARG A 91 3.92 2.19 7.45
N ILE A 92 2.91 3.02 7.36
CA ILE A 92 1.62 2.80 8.03
C ILE A 92 0.90 1.66 7.31
N VAL A 93 0.43 0.71 8.09
CA VAL A 93 -0.31 -0.50 7.65
C VAL A 93 -1.60 -0.63 8.47
N ASP A 94 -2.48 -1.55 8.06
CA ASP A 94 -3.74 -1.86 8.75
C ASP A 94 -4.65 -0.63 8.91
N LEU A 95 -4.74 0.18 7.85
CA LEU A 95 -5.72 1.27 7.75
C LEU A 95 -7.15 0.69 7.55
N PRO A 96 -8.22 1.45 7.88
CA PRO A 96 -8.20 2.66 8.68
C PRO A 96 -7.87 2.36 10.16
N THR A 97 -7.33 3.34 10.87
CA THR A 97 -6.98 3.19 12.29
C THR A 97 -7.32 4.46 13.08
N SER A 98 -7.72 4.29 14.35
CA SER A 98 -7.94 5.41 15.28
C SER A 98 -6.67 5.83 16.04
N THR A 99 -5.61 5.03 15.95
CA THR A 99 -4.34 5.30 16.64
C THR A 99 -3.16 4.83 15.79
N LEU A 100 -2.14 5.68 15.65
CA LEU A 100 -0.88 5.29 15.03
C LEU A 100 0.10 4.86 16.12
N GLY A 101 0.30 3.55 16.24
CA GLY A 101 1.17 2.95 17.25
C GLY A 101 2.11 1.91 16.66
N PRO A 102 2.99 1.29 17.47
CA PRO A 102 3.94 0.28 17.00
C PRO A 102 3.31 -0.94 16.31
N SER A 103 2.00 -1.14 16.44
CA SER A 103 1.25 -2.21 15.77
C SER A 103 0.63 -1.79 14.43
N THR A 104 0.68 -0.52 14.07
CA THR A 104 0.05 0.03 12.84
C THR A 104 1.09 0.66 11.92
N TYR A 105 2.38 0.37 12.14
CA TYR A 105 3.43 0.69 11.19
C TYR A 105 4.56 -0.32 11.21
N ASP A 106 5.18 -0.49 10.05
CA ASP A 106 6.42 -1.23 9.84
C ASP A 106 7.59 -0.26 9.64
N GLY A 107 8.78 -0.63 10.12
CA GLY A 107 10.01 0.15 9.95
C GLY A 107 10.38 1.01 11.17
N ASP A 108 10.94 2.19 10.91
CA ASP A 108 11.42 3.06 11.98
C ASP A 108 10.26 3.65 12.80
N LYS A 109 10.53 3.92 14.08
CA LYS A 109 9.61 4.72 14.89
C LYS A 109 9.59 6.15 14.37
N LEU A 110 8.53 6.48 13.63
CA LEU A 110 8.32 7.78 12.98
C LEU A 110 6.96 8.41 13.34
N PHE A 111 5.96 7.59 13.64
CA PHE A 111 4.61 8.04 13.99
C PHE A 111 4.36 7.89 15.49
N ASP A 112 3.42 8.67 16.04
CA ASP A 112 2.95 8.52 17.42
C ASP A 112 1.43 8.43 17.49
N PHE A 113 0.92 8.11 18.69
CA PHE A 113 -0.49 7.82 18.95
C PHE A 113 -1.43 9.02 18.74
N TYR A 114 -0.91 10.15 18.27
CA TYR A 114 -1.64 11.40 18.13
C TYR A 114 -1.72 11.80 16.66
N SER A 115 -2.74 11.32 15.94
CA SER A 115 -3.19 12.01 14.72
C SER A 115 -4.25 13.04 15.12
N PRO A 116 -4.23 14.28 14.61
CA PRO A 116 -5.19 15.31 14.98
C PRO A 116 -6.65 14.90 14.74
N ASP A 117 -6.89 13.99 13.79
CA ASP A 117 -8.21 13.43 13.46
C ASP A 117 -8.15 12.22 12.49
N GLY A 118 -6.99 11.83 11.96
CA GLY A 118 -6.83 10.77 10.95
C GLY A 118 -7.43 11.09 9.57
N GLY A 119 -8.41 12.00 9.53
CA GLY A 119 -9.18 12.32 8.35
C GLY A 119 -9.84 11.07 7.78
N ALA A 120 -9.79 10.90 6.46
CA ALA A 120 -10.27 9.70 5.79
C ALA A 120 -9.57 8.39 6.25
N PHE A 121 -8.42 8.45 6.91
CA PHE A 121 -7.74 7.26 7.45
C PHE A 121 -8.18 6.86 8.85
N ASP A 122 -9.08 7.62 9.48
CA ASP A 122 -9.59 7.29 10.81
C ASP A 122 -10.61 6.14 10.78
N ALA A 123 -10.49 5.23 11.75
CA ALA A 123 -11.37 4.06 11.87
C ALA A 123 -12.85 4.37 12.16
N ASN A 124 -13.18 5.60 12.55
CA ASN A 124 -14.55 6.05 12.80
C ASN A 124 -15.21 6.66 11.56
N THR A 125 -14.52 6.69 10.41
CA THR A 125 -15.10 7.08 9.12
C THR A 125 -15.80 5.91 8.43
N ASP A 126 -16.30 6.12 7.20
CA ASP A 126 -16.92 5.06 6.40
C ASP A 126 -15.91 4.15 5.69
N GLY A 127 -14.60 4.36 5.90
CA GLY A 127 -13.52 3.54 5.35
C GLY A 127 -13.28 3.73 3.85
N VAL A 128 -13.83 4.79 3.26
CA VAL A 128 -13.64 5.12 1.84
C VAL A 128 -13.03 6.51 1.74
N TRP A 129 -11.97 6.65 0.94
CA TRP A 129 -11.35 7.94 0.66
C TRP A 129 -11.77 8.44 -0.73
N ARG A 130 -12.48 9.57 -0.75
CA ARG A 130 -13.10 10.14 -1.96
C ARG A 130 -12.48 11.46 -2.41
N PRO A 131 -12.68 11.86 -3.68
CA PRO A 131 -12.40 13.21 -4.13
C PRO A 131 -13.01 14.28 -3.21
N GLY A 132 -12.18 15.21 -2.74
CA GLY A 132 -12.52 16.27 -1.80
C GLY A 132 -12.19 15.97 -0.34
N GLU A 133 -11.89 14.72 0.01
CA GLU A 133 -11.57 14.32 1.38
C GLU A 133 -10.06 14.39 1.67
N THR A 134 -9.73 14.68 2.92
CA THR A 134 -8.35 14.76 3.40
C THR A 134 -8.08 13.62 4.38
N ALA A 135 -6.95 12.94 4.20
CA ALA A 135 -6.35 12.05 5.18
C ALA A 135 -5.23 12.78 5.93
N THR A 136 -5.08 12.51 7.23
CA THR A 136 -4.08 13.17 8.07
C THR A 136 -3.33 12.15 8.93
N PHE A 137 -2.05 12.39 9.10
CA PHE A 137 -1.25 11.67 10.08
C PHE A 137 -0.10 12.54 10.55
N ARG A 138 0.48 12.19 11.70
CA ARG A 138 1.53 12.98 12.33
C ARG A 138 2.86 12.25 12.33
N ILE A 139 3.89 12.96 11.93
CA ILE A 139 5.28 12.61 12.20
C ILE A 139 5.57 13.03 13.64
N ALA A 140 6.04 12.09 14.44
CA ALA A 140 6.30 12.33 15.84
C ALA A 140 7.54 13.22 15.98
N ASN A 141 7.36 14.48 16.39
CA ASN A 141 8.45 15.45 16.53
C ASN A 141 9.64 14.93 17.36
N ARG A 142 9.36 14.14 18.42
CA ARG A 142 10.40 13.55 19.28
C ARG A 142 11.25 12.49 18.57
N ASP A 143 10.70 11.86 17.55
CA ASP A 143 11.35 10.80 16.80
C ASP A 143 11.95 11.31 15.48
N CYS A 144 11.35 12.33 14.87
CA CYS A 144 11.83 13.03 13.69
C CYS A 144 11.31 14.48 13.74
N SER A 145 12.17 15.42 14.13
CA SER A 145 11.84 16.85 14.01
C SER A 145 12.06 17.27 12.56
N LEU A 146 11.14 18.05 12.01
CA LEU A 146 11.24 18.62 10.67
C LEU A 146 11.48 20.11 10.85
N ASP A 147 12.66 20.56 10.41
CA ASP A 147 13.05 21.96 10.40
C ASP A 147 12.70 22.60 9.05
N SER A 148 12.62 23.93 9.01
CA SER A 148 12.31 24.65 7.76
C SER A 148 13.30 24.29 6.65
N GLY A 149 12.77 23.85 5.50
CA GLY A 149 13.54 23.37 4.36
C GLY A 149 13.77 21.86 4.31
N ASP A 150 13.47 21.12 5.38
CA ASP A 150 13.54 19.66 5.36
C ASP A 150 12.49 19.08 4.41
N THR A 151 12.84 17.95 3.78
CA THR A 151 11.97 17.26 2.84
C THR A 151 11.67 15.84 3.27
N ILE A 152 10.45 15.41 2.99
CA ILE A 152 10.00 14.03 3.13
C ILE A 152 9.26 13.61 1.86
N THR A 153 9.29 12.32 1.55
CA THR A 153 8.48 11.74 0.45
C THR A 153 7.41 10.85 1.05
N VAL A 154 6.16 11.09 0.65
CA VAL A 154 4.99 10.33 1.09
C VAL A 154 4.44 9.57 -0.11
N ARG A 155 4.26 8.26 0.04
CA ARG A 155 3.75 7.37 -1.01
C ARG A 155 2.55 6.61 -0.49
N VAL A 156 1.44 6.65 -1.21
CA VAL A 156 0.27 5.82 -0.91
C VAL A 156 0.30 4.63 -1.85
N VAL A 157 0.28 3.43 -1.29
CA VAL A 157 0.39 2.17 -2.02
C VAL A 157 -0.94 1.44 -1.92
N HIS A 158 -1.54 1.13 -3.07
CA HIS A 158 -2.71 0.26 -3.12
C HIS A 158 -2.25 -1.19 -3.00
N THR A 159 -2.56 -1.83 -1.88
CA THR A 159 -2.04 -3.15 -1.51
C THR A 159 -2.51 -4.28 -2.44
N PRO A 160 -3.76 -4.31 -2.95
CA PRO A 160 -4.21 -5.37 -3.85
C PRO A 160 -3.51 -5.38 -5.22
N SER A 161 -3.09 -4.21 -5.71
CA SER A 161 -2.38 -4.07 -6.99
C SER A 161 -0.88 -3.88 -6.85
N GLU A 162 -0.39 -3.69 -5.63
CA GLU A 162 1.00 -3.33 -5.29
C GLU A 162 1.51 -2.05 -5.97
N THR A 163 0.61 -1.18 -6.42
CA THR A 163 0.97 0.05 -7.14
C THR A 163 1.00 1.26 -6.23
N VAL A 164 1.97 2.15 -6.46
CA VAL A 164 1.93 3.49 -5.86
C VAL A 164 0.92 4.34 -6.60
N VAL A 165 -0.13 4.74 -5.90
CA VAL A 165 -1.23 5.54 -6.45
C VAL A 165 -1.01 7.03 -6.21
N ILE A 166 -0.18 7.39 -5.21
CA ILE A 166 0.19 8.77 -4.88
C ILE A 166 1.65 8.80 -4.48
N GLU A 167 2.40 9.79 -4.97
CA GLU A 167 3.76 10.09 -4.54
C GLU A 167 3.96 11.61 -4.48
N ASP A 168 4.09 12.15 -3.28
CA ASP A 168 4.29 13.57 -3.04
C ASP A 168 5.58 13.81 -2.25
N THR A 169 6.36 14.82 -2.65
CA THR A 169 7.50 15.32 -1.88
C THR A 169 7.08 16.60 -1.18
N LEU A 170 7.15 16.61 0.14
CA LEU A 170 6.70 17.71 0.99
C LEU A 170 7.90 18.41 1.61
N THR A 171 7.81 19.73 1.77
CA THR A 171 8.84 20.56 2.39
C THR A 171 8.29 21.28 3.60
N ALA A 172 9.00 21.21 4.73
CA ALA A 172 8.64 21.93 5.96
C ALA A 172 8.96 23.43 5.84
N SER A 173 8.14 24.28 6.48
CA SER A 173 8.13 25.74 6.34
C SER A 173 8.62 26.53 7.55
#